data_AF-A0A965CZY2-F1
#
_entry.id   AF-A0A965CZY2-F1
#
_cell.length_a   1.000
_cell.length_b   1.000
_cell.length_c   1.000
_cell.angle_alpha   90.00
_cell.angle_beta   90.00
_cell.angle_gamma   90.00
#
_symmetry.space_group_name_H-M   'P 1'
#
loop_
_entity.id
_entity.type
_entity.pdbx_description
1 polymer ?
#
loop_
_entity_poly.entity_id
_entity_poly.type
_entity_poly.pdbx_seq_one_letter_code
_entity_poly.pdbx_strand_id
1 'polypeptide(L)'
;MKYLTFALASLIALLQYPMWLGKGGWLRVWDTDRQLQAQHETNRKLQVRNGALDAEVRDLKQGLDAVEERARSELGMIRQDEMFFQVMDERRNAPPPAK
;
A
#
# COMPACT_ATOMS: atom_id res chain seq x y z
N MET A 1 66.02 11.96 -16.20
CA MET A 1 65.40 11.09 -15.16
C MET A 1 64.30 11.78 -14.37
N LYS A 2 64.54 12.92 -13.71
CA LYS A 2 63.56 13.58 -12.83
C LYS A 2 62.26 14.04 -13.53
N TYR A 3 62.36 14.55 -14.76
CA TYR A 3 61.17 14.94 -15.55
C TYR A 3 60.29 13.77 -15.97
N LEU A 4 60.89 12.61 -16.27
CA LEU A 4 60.15 11.41 -16.64
C LEU A 4 59.33 10.88 -15.46
N THR A 5 59.91 10.90 -14.25
CA THR A 5 59.19 10.56 -13.01
C THR A 5 58.03 11.50 -12.71
N PHE A 6 58.17 12.81 -12.96
CA PHE A 6 57.06 13.76 -12.79
C PHE A 6 55.96 13.54 -13.82
N ALA A 7 56.31 13.29 -15.08
CA ALA A 7 55.34 12.98 -16.13
C ALA A 7 54.56 11.70 -15.80
N LEU A 8 55.25 10.65 -15.33
CA LEU A 8 54.61 9.38 -14.95
C LEU A 8 53.70 9.56 -13.71
N ALA A 9 54.16 10.31 -12.71
CA ALA A 9 53.37 10.60 -11.52
C ALA A 9 52.09 11.41 -11.86
N SER A 10 52.20 12.42 -12.72
CA SER A 10 51.05 13.18 -13.21
C SER A 10 50.08 12.31 -14.00
N LEU A 11 50.57 11.39 -14.84
CA LEU A 11 49.74 10.45 -15.58
C LEU A 11 48.96 9.50 -14.64
N ILE A 12 49.62 9.00 -13.61
CA ILE A 12 48.99 8.15 -12.57
C ILE A 12 47.93 8.95 -11.80
N ALA A 13 48.24 10.19 -11.41
CA ALA A 13 47.29 11.06 -10.71
C ALA A 13 46.05 11.37 -11.58
N LEU A 14 46.24 11.64 -12.87
CA LEU A 14 45.15 11.86 -13.83
C LEU A 14 44.25 10.63 -14.00
N LEU A 15 44.82 9.41 -13.94
CA LEU A 15 44.05 8.17 -13.98
C LEU A 15 43.35 7.85 -12.65
N GLN A 16 43.96 8.20 -11.52
CA GLN A 16 43.38 8.01 -10.18
C GLN A 16 42.25 9.01 -9.89
N TYR A 17 42.34 10.24 -10.39
CA TYR A 17 41.36 11.30 -10.17
C TYR A 17 39.89 10.90 -10.50
N PRO A 18 39.59 10.25 -11.63
CA PRO A 18 38.25 9.72 -11.90
C PRO A 18 37.75 8.68 -10.90
N MET A 19 38.62 7.94 -10.19
CA MET A 19 38.15 7.02 -9.15
C MET A 19 37.67 7.77 -7.91
N TRP A 20 38.21 8.96 -7.64
CA TRP A 20 37.85 9.77 -6.49
C TRP A 20 36.64 10.68 -6.80
N LEU A 21 36.58 11.28 -8.01
CA LEU A 21 35.55 12.25 -8.40
C LEU A 21 34.69 11.86 -9.61
N GLY A 22 34.89 10.68 -10.20
CA GLY A 22 34.18 10.27 -11.41
C GLY A 22 32.74 9.85 -11.18
N LYS A 23 32.13 9.27 -12.23
CA LYS A 23 30.68 8.98 -12.31
C LYS A 23 30.15 8.05 -11.19
N GLY A 24 31.02 7.32 -10.49
CA GLY A 24 30.71 6.50 -9.31
C GLY A 24 31.47 6.88 -8.03
N GLY A 25 32.03 8.09 -7.94
CA GLY A 25 32.81 8.52 -6.77
C GLY A 25 31.97 8.63 -5.49
N TRP A 26 32.63 8.48 -4.33
CA TRP A 26 32.03 8.49 -2.99
C TRP A 26 31.12 9.69 -2.71
N LEU A 27 31.42 10.85 -3.30
CA LEU A 27 30.63 12.07 -3.14
C LEU A 27 29.19 11.91 -3.69
N ARG A 28 29.04 11.21 -4.82
CA ARG A 28 27.73 10.96 -5.44
C ARG A 28 26.95 9.87 -4.71
N VAL A 29 27.65 8.88 -4.13
CA VAL A 29 27.03 7.86 -3.28
C VAL A 29 26.41 8.51 -2.04
N TRP A 30 27.09 9.45 -1.39
CA TRP A 30 26.54 10.18 -0.24
C TRP A 30 25.31 11.04 -0.59
N ASP A 31 25.33 11.71 -1.73
CA ASP A 31 24.19 12.54 -2.15
C ASP A 31 22.98 11.68 -2.57
N THR A 32 23.24 10.55 -3.25
CA THR A 32 22.20 9.59 -3.63
C THR A 32 21.63 8.88 -2.40
N ASP A 33 22.48 8.51 -1.43
CA ASP A 33 22.06 7.88 -0.17
C ASP A 33 21.19 8.84 0.66
N ARG A 34 21.58 10.11 0.75
CA ARG A 34 20.77 11.16 1.39
C ARG A 34 19.37 11.28 0.77
N GLN A 35 19.28 11.28 -0.56
CA GLN A 35 18.00 11.35 -1.28
C GLN A 35 17.16 10.08 -1.07
N LEU A 36 17.82 8.91 -1.06
CA LEU A 36 17.17 7.63 -0.83
C LEU A 36 16.58 7.55 0.59
N GLN A 37 17.32 7.98 1.61
CA GLN A 37 16.85 8.02 2.99
C GLN A 37 15.64 8.95 3.15
N ALA A 38 15.68 10.16 2.56
CA ALA A 38 14.56 11.10 2.61
C ALA A 38 13.30 10.54 1.93
N GLN A 39 13.45 9.82 0.81
CA GLN A 39 12.33 9.15 0.17
C GLN A 39 11.80 7.99 0.99
N HIS A 40 12.66 7.19 1.63
CA HIS A 40 12.23 6.08 2.50
C HIS A 40 11.41 6.57 3.70
N GLU A 41 11.83 7.65 4.36
CA GLU A 41 11.06 8.25 5.46
C GLU A 41 9.68 8.74 5.00
N THR A 42 9.63 9.41 3.86
CA THR A 42 8.37 9.89 3.25
C THR A 42 7.45 8.72 2.90
N ASN A 43 7.99 7.68 2.27
CA ASN A 43 7.22 6.50 1.88
C ASN A 43 6.68 5.76 3.12
N ARG A 44 7.50 5.62 4.17
CA ARG A 44 7.09 5.00 5.43
C ARG A 44 5.94 5.76 6.08
N LYS A 45 5.98 7.10 6.09
CA LYS A 45 4.88 7.93 6.61
C LYS A 45 3.59 7.73 5.80
N LEU A 46 3.69 7.68 4.47
CA LEU A 46 2.54 7.44 3.60
C LEU A 46 1.95 6.04 3.79
N GLN A 47 2.79 5.01 3.95
CA GLN A 47 2.34 3.64 4.21
C GLN A 47 1.56 3.54 5.52
N VAL A 48 2.03 4.17 6.60
CA VAL A 48 1.32 4.20 7.88
C VAL A 48 -0.05 4.87 7.74
N ARG A 49 -0.11 6.02 7.05
CA ARG A 49 -1.37 6.75 6.85
C ARG A 49 -2.36 5.98 5.97
N ASN A 50 -1.88 5.35 4.91
CA ASN A 50 -2.71 4.50 4.06
C ASN A 50 -3.24 3.29 4.83
N GLY A 51 -2.42 2.65 5.67
CA GLY A 51 -2.88 1.56 6.52
C GLY A 51 -3.98 1.98 7.51
N ALA A 52 -3.87 3.18 8.08
CA ALA A 52 -4.89 3.73 8.97
C ALA A 52 -6.21 4.03 8.20
N LEU A 53 -6.12 4.68 7.04
CA LEU A 53 -7.29 4.97 6.20
C LEU A 53 -7.98 3.70 5.70
N ASP A 54 -7.21 2.69 5.32
CA ASP A 54 -7.75 1.41 4.87
C ASP A 54 -8.47 0.66 6.01
N ALA A 55 -7.97 0.76 7.24
CA ALA A 55 -8.67 0.26 8.42
C ALA A 55 -9.97 1.03 8.68
N GLU A 56 -9.97 2.36 8.57
CA GLU A 56 -11.15 3.20 8.75
C GLU A 56 -12.23 2.90 7.68
N VAL A 57 -11.82 2.73 6.41
CA VAL A 57 -12.74 2.34 5.34
C VAL A 57 -13.35 0.95 5.59
N ARG A 58 -12.56 0.00 6.08
CA ARG A 58 -13.08 -1.34 6.44
C ARG A 58 -14.09 -1.27 7.57
N ASP A 59 -13.80 -0.50 8.61
CA ASP A 59 -14.68 -0.32 9.76
C ASP A 59 -16.01 0.34 9.35
N LEU A 60 -15.95 1.41 8.54
CA LEU A 60 -17.15 2.05 7.99
C LEU A 60 -18.01 1.07 7.17
N LYS A 61 -17.38 0.24 6.32
CA LYS A 61 -18.11 -0.75 5.53
C LYS A 61 -18.79 -1.79 6.41
N GLN A 62 -18.06 -2.36 7.37
CA GLN A 62 -18.63 -3.34 8.31
C GLN A 62 -19.75 -2.75 9.16
N GLY A 63 -19.60 -1.50 9.61
CA GLY A 63 -20.65 -0.79 10.34
C GLY A 63 -21.90 -0.58 9.49
N LEU A 64 -21.75 -0.22 8.21
CA LEU A 64 -22.88 -0.07 7.28
C LEU A 64 -23.56 -1.41 6.98
N ASP A 65 -22.80 -2.47 6.75
CA ASP A 65 -23.32 -3.81 6.50
C ASP A 65 -24.14 -4.31 7.71
N ALA A 66 -23.65 -4.10 8.93
CA ALA A 66 -24.36 -4.47 10.16
C ALA A 66 -25.67 -3.69 10.35
N VAL A 67 -25.68 -2.40 9.98
CA VAL A 67 -26.90 -1.57 10.01
C VAL A 67 -27.89 -2.01 8.93
N GLU A 68 -27.41 -2.34 7.74
CA GLU A 68 -28.24 -2.83 6.64
C GLU A 68 -28.88 -4.19 6.97
N GLU A 69 -28.13 -5.13 7.52
CA GLU A 69 -28.64 -6.43 7.98
C GLU A 69 -29.79 -6.25 8.98
N ARG A 70 -29.62 -5.33 9.94
CA ARG A 70 -30.67 -5.00 10.93
C ARG A 70 -31.90 -4.37 10.27
N ALA A 71 -31.71 -3.43 9.34
CA ALA A 71 -32.82 -2.81 8.63
C ALA A 71 -33.59 -3.80 7.76
N ARG A 72 -32.89 -4.75 7.10
CA ARG A 72 -33.51 -5.82 6.31
C ARG A 72 -34.27 -6.82 7.19
N SER A 73 -33.67 -7.26 8.30
CA SER A 73 -34.23 -8.30 9.17
C SER A 73 -35.36 -7.81 10.09
N GLU A 74 -35.23 -6.61 10.68
CA GLU A 74 -36.19 -6.09 11.67
C GLU A 74 -37.26 -5.19 11.05
N LEU A 75 -36.89 -4.39 10.04
CA LEU A 75 -37.77 -3.37 9.46
C LEU A 75 -38.30 -3.73 8.07
N GLY A 76 -37.86 -4.86 7.50
CA GLY A 76 -38.26 -5.28 6.15
C GLY A 76 -37.80 -4.29 5.07
N MET A 77 -36.68 -3.61 5.29
CA MET A 77 -36.11 -2.67 4.32
C MET A 77 -35.77 -3.41 3.01
N ILE A 78 -36.29 -2.90 1.89
CA ILE A 78 -35.97 -3.33 0.53
C ILE A 78 -35.42 -2.11 -0.22
N ARG A 79 -34.31 -2.26 -0.96
CA ARG A 79 -33.77 -1.16 -1.78
C ARG A 79 -34.71 -0.84 -2.95
N GLN A 80 -34.60 0.38 -3.49
CA GLN A 80 -35.48 0.82 -4.60
C GLN A 80 -35.30 0.01 -5.90
N ASP A 81 -34.14 -0.63 -6.05
CA ASP A 81 -33.70 -1.42 -7.20
C ASP A 81 -33.64 -2.94 -6.91
N GLU A 82 -34.27 -3.40 -5.81
CA GLU A 82 -34.22 -4.79 -5.35
C GLU A 82 -35.58 -5.50 -5.53
N MET A 83 -35.55 -6.74 -6.04
CA MET A 83 -36.70 -7.65 -6.07
C MET A 83 -36.60 -8.65 -4.91
N PHE A 84 -37.46 -8.50 -3.91
CA PHE A 84 -37.48 -9.37 -2.72
C PHE A 84 -38.34 -10.62 -2.96
N PHE A 85 -37.75 -11.81 -2.79
CA PHE A 85 -38.46 -13.09 -2.87
C PHE A 85 -38.47 -13.77 -1.50
N GLN A 86 -39.65 -14.07 -0.97
CA GLN A 86 -39.81 -14.84 0.26
C GLN A 86 -40.29 -16.26 -0.08
N VAL A 87 -39.44 -17.25 0.15
CA VAL A 87 -39.79 -18.66 -0.05
C VAL A 87 -40.57 -19.13 1.18
N MET A 88 -41.87 -19.40 1.03
CA MET A 88 -42.67 -20.03 2.08
C MET A 88 -42.45 -21.55 2.03
N ASP A 89 -42.02 -22.14 3.15
CA ASP A 89 -41.83 -23.59 3.26
C ASP A 89 -43.21 -24.28 3.33
N GLU A 90 -43.61 -25.00 2.28
CA GLU A 90 -44.91 -25.69 2.20
C GLU A 90 -45.12 -26.69 3.36
N ARG A 91 -44.04 -27.17 3.99
CA ARG A 91 -44.10 -28.05 5.15
C ARG A 91 -44.77 -27.44 6.39
N ARG A 92 -44.91 -26.11 6.46
CA ARG A 92 -45.62 -25.43 7.55
C ARG A 92 -47.14 -25.39 7.38
N ASN A 93 -47.64 -25.63 6.16
CA ASN A 93 -49.07 -25.57 5.82
C ASN A 93 -49.71 -26.96 5.63
N ALA A 94 -48.99 -28.04 5.91
CA ALA A 94 -49.57 -29.38 5.90
C ALA A 94 -50.60 -29.53 7.04
N PRO A 95 -51.85 -29.90 6.76
CA PRO A 95 -52.84 -30.18 7.80
C PRO A 95 -52.29 -31.24 8.76
N PRO A 96 -52.52 -31.13 10.08
CA PRO A 96 -52.08 -32.15 11.01
C PRO A 96 -52.71 -33.50 10.61
N PRO A 97 -51.96 -34.61 10.66
CA PRO A 97 -52.47 -35.91 10.24
C PRO A 97 -53.70 -36.25 11.09
N ALA A 98 -54.81 -36.55 10.41
CA ALA A 98 -56.02 -37.04 11.05
C ALA A 98 -55.68 -38.36 11.79
N LYS A 99 -56.11 -38.44 13.05
CA LYS A 99 -55.92 -39.59 13.95
C LYS A 99 -56.39 -40.90 13.34
#